data_AF-A0A7C5ZGH6-F1
#
_entry.id   AF-A0A7C5ZGH6-F1
#
_cell.length_a   1.000
_cell.length_b   1.000
_cell.length_c   1.000
_cell.angle_alpha   90.00
_cell.angle_beta   90.00
_cell.angle_gamma   90.00
#
_symmetry.space_group_name_H-M   'P 1'
#
loop_
_entity.id
_entity.type
_entity.pdbx_description
1 polymer ?
#
loop_
_entity_poly.entity_id
_entity_poly.type
_entity_poly.pdbx_seq_one_letter_code
_entity_poly.pdbx_strand_id
1 'polypeptide(L)'
;MAADIKSHVLRRDEKGFAGIPFKRLLLGGVSGGMTLIIARFAVGNLAFLLAALTCALALALTGPRGGIPLWQRLLYRVRGSLMLAAERKPRSLSGRLGAALDMPTGLVVLDAEMIFVPPEGEVEADMTEWVTFARAEEADHDAGLVFVEKALEGQT
;
A
#
# COMPACT_ATOMS: atom_id res chain seq x y z
N MET A 1 -1.23 27.50 -37.15
CA MET A 1 0.04 27.21 -36.47
C MET A 1 -0.29 26.59 -35.12
N ALA A 2 -0.31 25.26 -35.03
CA ALA A 2 -0.49 24.55 -33.77
C ALA A 2 0.89 24.21 -33.23
N ALA A 3 1.20 24.66 -32.01
CA ALA A 3 2.45 24.32 -31.35
C ALA A 3 2.36 22.89 -30.81
N ASP A 4 3.07 21.97 -31.47
CA ASP A 4 3.33 20.62 -31.00
C ASP A 4 4.31 20.71 -29.81
N ILE A 5 3.79 20.81 -28.58
CA ILE A 5 4.61 20.67 -27.38
C ILE A 5 4.87 19.18 -27.16
N LYS A 6 5.83 18.69 -27.93
CA LYS A 6 6.44 17.38 -27.74
C LYS A 6 7.41 17.48 -26.57
N SER A 7 6.91 17.31 -25.34
CA SER A 7 7.77 17.04 -24.19
C SER A 7 7.53 15.61 -23.71
N HIS A 8 8.30 14.69 -24.28
CA HIS A 8 8.49 13.34 -23.74
C HIS A 8 9.36 13.43 -22.48
N VAL A 9 8.85 14.08 -21.44
CA VAL A 9 9.48 14.10 -20.11
C VAL A 9 8.91 12.92 -19.33
N LEU A 10 9.48 11.73 -19.57
CA LEU A 10 9.11 10.50 -18.85
C LEU A 10 9.54 10.52 -17.37
N ARG A 11 10.41 11.46 -17.00
CA ARG A 11 10.92 11.62 -15.64
C ARG A 11 10.96 13.10 -15.28
N ARG A 12 9.98 13.52 -14.48
CA ARG A 12 10.05 14.81 -13.80
C ARG A 12 11.05 14.66 -12.66
N ASP A 13 12.30 15.06 -12.89
CA ASP A 13 13.27 15.17 -11.81
C ASP A 13 12.80 16.27 -10.86
N GLU A 14 12.06 15.85 -9.83
CA GLU A 14 11.73 16.72 -8.72
C GLU A 14 13.03 17.03 -7.99
N LYS A 15 13.40 18.33 -7.94
CA LYS A 15 14.52 18.80 -7.14
C LYS A 15 14.36 18.27 -5.72
N GLY A 16 15.37 17.61 -5.21
CA GLY A 16 15.32 16.85 -3.96
C GLY A 16 16.71 16.67 -3.38
N PHE A 17 16.78 16.07 -2.20
CA PHE A 17 18.03 15.76 -1.52
C PHE A 17 18.12 14.26 -1.26
N ALA A 18 19.27 13.66 -1.53
CA ALA A 18 19.52 12.21 -1.34
C ALA A 18 18.46 11.30 -2.02
N GLY A 19 17.97 11.67 -3.21
CA GLY A 19 16.94 10.90 -3.93
C GLY A 19 15.51 11.04 -3.39
N ILE A 20 15.28 11.90 -2.39
CA ILE A 20 13.95 12.21 -1.84
C ILE A 20 13.45 13.53 -2.44
N PRO A 21 12.24 13.57 -3.03
CA PRO A 21 11.70 14.80 -3.62
C PRO A 21 11.42 15.87 -2.55
N PHE A 22 11.61 17.14 -2.88
CA PHE A 22 11.52 18.25 -1.93
C PHE A 22 10.18 18.33 -1.20
N LYS A 23 9.06 18.00 -1.85
CA LYS A 23 7.74 17.99 -1.20
C LYS A 23 7.68 17.03 -0.01
N ARG A 24 8.32 15.87 -0.12
CA ARG A 24 8.39 14.87 0.96
C ARG A 24 9.31 15.35 2.08
N LEU A 25 10.44 15.97 1.74
CA LEU A 25 11.32 16.59 2.72
C LEU A 25 10.62 17.72 3.49
N LEU A 26 9.83 18.54 2.79
CA LEU A 26 9.02 19.60 3.40
C LEU A 26 7.96 19.01 4.33
N LEU A 27 7.26 17.97 3.91
CA LEU A 27 6.29 17.26 4.76
C LEU A 27 6.96 16.65 6.00
N GLY A 28 8.11 16.00 5.84
CA GLY A 28 8.91 15.45 6.95
C GLY A 28 9.37 16.53 7.91
N GLY A 29 9.89 17.65 7.39
CA GLY A 29 10.32 18.79 8.19
C GLY A 29 9.18 19.46 8.97
N VAL A 30 8.03 19.69 8.32
CA VAL A 30 6.84 20.27 8.96
C VAL A 30 6.27 19.34 10.04
N SER A 31 6.15 18.03 9.74
CA SER A 31 5.66 17.05 10.71
C SER A 31 6.59 16.90 11.91
N GLY A 32 7.91 16.83 11.68
CA GLY A 32 8.93 16.83 12.74
C GLY A 32 8.89 18.11 13.58
N GLY A 33 8.87 19.28 12.94
CA GLY A 33 8.80 20.57 13.62
C GLY A 33 7.53 20.74 14.46
N MET A 34 6.38 20.31 13.95
CA MET A 34 5.12 20.37 14.70
C MET A 34 5.14 19.40 15.89
N THR A 35 5.70 18.19 15.71
CA THR A 35 5.91 17.24 16.81
C THR A 35 6.78 17.85 17.89
N LEU A 36 7.87 18.53 17.51
CA LEU A 36 8.77 19.20 18.46
C LEU A 36 8.00 20.23 19.28
N ILE A 37 7.26 21.12 18.63
CA ILE A 37 6.51 22.20 19.30
C ILE A 37 5.53 21.62 20.33
N ILE A 38 4.78 20.59 19.95
CA ILE A 38 3.76 19.99 20.83
C ILE A 38 4.41 19.17 21.94
N ALA A 39 5.34 18.27 21.60
CA ALA A 39 5.94 17.34 22.56
C ALA A 39 6.93 18.03 23.52
N ARG A 40 7.45 19.21 23.16
CA ARG A 40 8.38 19.98 24.02
C ARG A 40 7.76 20.30 25.37
N PHE A 41 6.48 20.62 25.39
CA PHE A 41 5.76 20.94 26.64
C PHE A 41 5.58 19.72 27.54
N ALA A 42 5.36 18.53 26.96
CA ALA A 42 5.07 17.33 27.73
C ALA A 42 6.33 16.56 28.17
N VAL A 43 7.37 16.52 27.33
CA VAL A 43 8.50 15.58 27.50
C VAL A 43 9.86 16.27 27.51
N GLY A 44 9.90 17.61 27.44
CA GLY A 44 11.14 18.38 27.53
C GLY A 44 12.15 18.03 26.43
N ASN A 45 13.38 17.64 26.81
CA ASN A 45 14.48 17.36 25.86
C ASN A 45 14.26 16.10 25.01
N LEU A 46 13.43 15.16 25.44
CA LEU A 46 13.06 13.98 24.63
C LEU A 46 12.27 14.35 23.37
N ALA A 47 11.67 15.55 23.33
CA ALA A 47 10.93 16.03 22.16
C ALA A 47 11.79 16.13 20.89
N PHE A 48 13.10 16.36 21.02
CA PHE A 48 14.01 16.36 19.86
C PHE A 48 14.13 14.98 19.21
N LEU A 49 14.23 13.92 20.02
CA LEU A 49 14.25 12.54 19.52
C LEU A 49 12.91 12.18 18.88
N LEU A 50 11.80 12.57 19.50
CA LEU A 50 10.46 12.34 18.94
C LEU A 50 10.27 13.08 17.61
N ALA A 51 10.73 14.32 17.50
CA ALA A 51 10.67 15.10 16.26
C ALA A 51 11.52 14.50 15.14
N ALA A 52 12.72 14.00 15.46
CA ALA A 52 13.57 13.30 14.50
C ALA A 52 12.91 11.99 14.03
N LEU A 53 12.33 11.23 14.96
CA LEU A 53 11.61 9.99 14.67
C LEU A 53 10.39 10.25 13.79
N THR A 54 9.57 11.26 14.09
CA THR A 54 8.38 11.56 13.28
C THR A 54 8.73 12.05 11.89
N CYS A 55 9.80 12.84 11.74
CA CYS A 55 10.33 13.22 10.43
C CYS A 55 10.73 11.97 9.61
N ALA A 56 11.53 11.07 10.20
CA ALA A 56 11.96 9.84 9.53
C ALA A 56 10.77 8.94 9.15
N LEU A 57 9.80 8.82 10.06
CA LEU A 57 8.60 8.00 9.85
C LEU A 57 7.69 8.59 8.78
N ALA A 58 7.52 9.91 8.73
CA ALA A 58 6.78 10.59 7.66
C ALA A 58 7.45 10.38 6.29
N LEU A 59 8.78 10.45 6.22
CA LEU A 59 9.51 10.17 4.98
C LEU A 59 9.35 8.70 4.55
N ALA A 60 9.44 7.76 5.48
CA ALA A 60 9.28 6.33 5.20
C ALA A 60 7.86 6.00 4.73
N LEU A 61 6.84 6.49 5.44
CA LEU A 61 5.42 6.23 5.14
C LEU A 61 4.96 6.84 3.81
N THR A 62 5.55 7.96 3.41
CA THR A 62 5.24 8.62 2.13
C THR A 62 6.14 8.19 0.98
N GLY A 63 7.06 7.25 1.22
CA GLY A 63 7.88 6.65 0.18
C GLY A 63 7.02 5.89 -0.83
N PRO A 64 7.12 6.20 -2.14
CA PRO A 64 6.44 5.40 -3.16
C PRO A 64 7.12 4.03 -3.26
N ARG A 65 6.35 2.95 -3.12
CA ARG A 65 6.75 1.56 -3.40
C ARG A 65 5.74 1.01 -4.41
N GLY A 66 6.18 0.73 -5.65
CA GLY A 66 5.28 0.29 -6.72
C GLY A 66 4.23 1.34 -7.13
N GLY A 67 4.56 2.63 -7.06
CA GLY A 67 3.66 3.73 -7.44
C GLY A 67 2.71 4.23 -6.34
N ILE A 68 2.54 3.49 -5.24
CA ILE A 68 1.71 3.89 -4.09
C ILE A 68 2.56 4.20 -2.85
N PRO A 69 2.19 5.19 -2.01
CA PRO A 69 2.87 5.45 -0.75
C PRO A 69 2.66 4.31 0.24
N LEU A 70 3.68 4.03 1.06
CA LEU A 70 3.67 2.92 2.02
C LEU A 70 2.47 2.95 2.98
N TRP A 71 2.04 4.12 3.46
CA TRP A 71 0.88 4.20 4.35
C TRP A 71 -0.41 3.70 3.70
N GLN A 72 -0.62 3.97 2.40
CA GLN A 72 -1.77 3.46 1.66
C GLN A 72 -1.69 1.95 1.53
N ARG A 73 -0.50 1.41 1.20
CA ARG A 73 -0.28 -0.03 1.15
C ARG A 73 -0.58 -0.70 2.49
N LEU A 74 -0.18 -0.10 3.61
CA LEU A 74 -0.49 -0.60 4.95
C LEU A 74 -1.99 -0.59 5.22
N LEU A 75 -2.70 0.48 4.86
CA LEU A 75 -4.16 0.54 5.02
C LEU A 75 -4.87 -0.52 4.17
N TYR A 76 -4.47 -0.71 2.91
CA TYR A 76 -5.04 -1.76 2.07
C TYR A 76 -4.79 -3.15 2.66
N ARG A 77 -3.59 -3.40 3.20
CA ARG A 77 -3.26 -4.66 3.88
C ARG A 77 -4.11 -4.88 5.13
N VAL A 78 -4.25 -3.85 5.97
CA VAL A 78 -5.10 -3.91 7.17
C VAL A 78 -6.55 -4.15 6.77
N ARG A 79 -7.07 -3.44 5.76
CA ARG A 79 -8.44 -3.61 5.26
C ARG A 79 -8.68 -5.03 4.76
N GLY A 80 -7.80 -5.56 3.90
CA GLY A 80 -7.89 -6.95 3.44
C GLY A 80 -7.82 -7.96 4.58
N SER A 81 -6.95 -7.74 5.57
CA SER A 81 -6.86 -8.61 6.74
C SER A 81 -8.13 -8.58 7.61
N LEU A 82 -8.78 -7.42 7.76
CA LEU A 82 -10.02 -7.27 8.50
C LEU A 82 -11.19 -7.92 7.77
N MET A 83 -11.27 -7.78 6.44
CA MET A 83 -12.27 -8.47 5.62
C MET A 83 -12.14 -9.99 5.75
N LEU A 84 -10.91 -10.51 5.65
CA LEU A 84 -10.63 -11.94 5.83
C LEU A 84 -10.94 -12.42 7.27
N ALA A 85 -10.63 -11.60 8.27
CA ALA A 85 -10.90 -11.91 9.67
C ALA A 85 -12.40 -11.89 10.01
N ALA A 86 -13.17 -10.99 9.41
CA ALA A 86 -14.62 -10.93 9.56
C ALA A 86 -15.27 -12.21 9.01
N GLU A 87 -14.80 -12.70 7.87
CA GLU A 87 -15.31 -13.92 7.26
C GLU A 87 -14.85 -15.20 8.00
N ARG A 88 -13.54 -15.33 8.27
CA ARG A 88 -12.97 -16.57 8.84
C ARG A 88 -13.15 -16.69 10.35
N LYS A 89 -13.07 -15.58 11.08
CA LYS A 89 -13.08 -15.54 12.56
C LYS A 89 -13.97 -14.40 13.07
N PRO A 90 -15.30 -14.42 12.81
CA PRO A 90 -16.22 -13.32 13.11
C PRO A 90 -16.26 -12.95 14.61
N ARG A 91 -16.00 -13.91 15.50
CA ARG A 91 -15.99 -13.68 16.96
C ARG A 91 -14.68 -13.07 17.49
N SER A 92 -13.63 -13.01 16.68
CA SER A 92 -12.36 -12.38 17.07
C SER A 92 -12.47 -10.86 17.13
N LEU A 93 -11.59 -10.19 17.90
CA LEU A 93 -11.57 -8.73 17.97
C LEU A 93 -11.40 -8.09 16.57
N SER A 94 -10.52 -8.65 15.74
CA SER A 94 -10.34 -8.23 14.34
C SER A 94 -11.57 -8.49 13.47
N GLY A 95 -12.27 -9.61 13.66
CA GLY A 95 -13.50 -9.91 12.91
C GLY A 95 -14.66 -8.99 13.29
N ARG A 96 -14.79 -8.66 14.58
CA ARG A 96 -15.76 -7.69 15.09
C ARG A 96 -15.47 -6.27 14.60
N LEU A 97 -14.19 -5.88 14.54
CA LEU A 97 -13.79 -4.60 13.94
C LEU A 97 -14.09 -4.56 12.45
N GLY A 98 -13.83 -5.65 11.72
CA GLY A 98 -14.19 -5.77 10.30
C GLY A 98 -15.69 -5.63 10.07
N ALA A 99 -16.52 -6.29 10.89
CA ALA A 99 -17.97 -6.18 10.83
C ALA A 99 -18.48 -4.78 11.23
N ALA A 100 -17.89 -4.15 12.25
CA ALA A 100 -18.27 -2.80 12.70
C ALA A 100 -17.96 -1.71 11.67
N LEU A 101 -16.95 -1.92 10.83
CA LEU A 101 -16.58 -1.02 9.74
C LEU A 101 -17.33 -1.33 8.43
N ASP A 102 -18.37 -2.17 8.49
CA ASP A 102 -19.21 -2.59 7.36
C ASP A 102 -18.38 -3.04 6.14
N MET A 103 -17.35 -3.85 6.42
CA MET A 103 -16.41 -4.29 5.39
C MET A 103 -17.09 -5.25 4.40
N PRO A 104 -17.00 -5.03 3.08
CA PRO A 104 -17.65 -5.89 2.09
C PRO A 104 -16.93 -7.25 1.99
N THR A 105 -17.32 -8.22 2.80
CA THR A 105 -16.65 -9.54 2.88
C THR A 105 -16.84 -10.39 1.63
N GLY A 106 -17.89 -10.16 0.84
CA GLY A 106 -18.15 -10.86 -0.41
C GLY A 106 -17.08 -10.67 -1.49
N LEU A 107 -16.24 -9.64 -1.41
CA LEU A 107 -15.11 -9.42 -2.32
C LEU A 107 -13.91 -10.35 -2.04
N VAL A 108 -13.89 -11.04 -0.91
CA VAL A 108 -12.78 -11.92 -0.50
C VAL A 108 -13.03 -13.38 -0.88
N VAL A 109 -14.23 -13.69 -1.37
CA VAL A 109 -14.60 -15.02 -1.83
C VAL A 109 -14.32 -15.09 -3.33
N LEU A 110 -13.19 -15.70 -3.69
CA LEU A 110 -12.92 -16.12 -5.06
C LEU A 110 -13.56 -17.49 -5.26
N ASP A 111 -14.69 -17.53 -5.97
CA ASP A 111 -15.34 -18.77 -6.33
C ASP A 111 -14.58 -19.41 -7.51
N ALA A 112 -13.90 -20.52 -7.24
CA ALA A 112 -13.13 -21.24 -8.24
C ALA A 112 -14.02 -21.79 -9.37
N GLU A 113 -15.26 -22.18 -9.09
CA GLU A 113 -16.17 -22.65 -10.12
C GLU A 113 -16.51 -21.50 -11.07
N MET A 114 -16.73 -20.29 -10.56
CA MET A 114 -17.01 -19.11 -11.39
C MET A 114 -15.78 -18.61 -12.16
N ILE A 115 -14.58 -18.65 -11.56
CA ILE A 115 -13.34 -18.12 -12.17
C ILE A 115 -12.82 -19.03 -13.29
N PHE A 116 -12.96 -20.35 -13.12
CA PHE A 116 -12.46 -21.33 -14.09
C PHE A 116 -13.55 -21.87 -15.01
N VAL A 117 -14.76 -21.29 -15.01
CA VAL A 117 -15.74 -21.56 -16.09
C VAL A 117 -15.08 -21.15 -17.41
N PRO A 118 -14.93 -22.08 -18.37
CA PRO A 118 -14.44 -21.73 -19.69
C PRO A 118 -15.40 -20.69 -20.28
N PRO A 119 -14.91 -19.51 -20.73
CA PRO A 119 -15.79 -18.51 -21.29
C PRO A 119 -16.53 -19.11 -22.49
N GLU A 120 -17.85 -19.00 -22.50
CA GLU A 120 -18.64 -19.40 -23.66
C GLU A 120 -18.41 -18.39 -24.78
N GLY A 121 -17.47 -18.71 -25.69
CA GLY A 121 -17.13 -17.90 -26.87
C GLY A 121 -15.63 -17.67 -27.06
N GLU A 122 -15.22 -17.27 -28.27
CA GLU A 122 -13.85 -16.77 -28.53
C GLU A 122 -13.66 -15.44 -27.80
N VAL A 123 -13.13 -15.49 -26.57
CA VAL A 123 -12.69 -14.29 -25.85
C VAL A 123 -11.24 -14.02 -26.22
N GLU A 124 -11.01 -12.96 -26.99
CA GLU A 124 -9.69 -12.41 -27.23
C GLU A 124 -9.18 -11.82 -25.91
N ALA A 125 -8.38 -12.60 -25.19
CA ALA A 125 -7.83 -12.18 -23.91
C ALA A 125 -6.82 -11.03 -24.12
N ASP A 126 -7.21 -9.81 -23.75
CA ASP A 126 -6.31 -8.66 -23.77
C ASP A 126 -5.27 -8.82 -22.64
N MET A 127 -4.11 -9.37 -23.00
CA MET A 127 -2.99 -9.59 -22.08
C MET A 127 -2.32 -8.29 -21.61
N THR A 128 -2.75 -7.13 -22.11
CA THR A 128 -2.17 -5.82 -21.79
C THR A 128 -2.57 -5.32 -20.40
N GLU A 129 -3.63 -5.88 -19.79
CA GLU A 129 -4.10 -5.50 -18.45
C GLU A 129 -3.34 -6.16 -17.30
N TRP A 130 -2.54 -7.20 -17.59
CA TRP A 130 -1.79 -7.90 -16.57
C TRP A 130 -0.50 -7.12 -16.28
N VAL A 131 -0.33 -6.69 -15.02
CA VAL A 131 0.94 -6.15 -14.55
C VAL A 131 1.96 -7.28 -14.56
N THR A 132 2.63 -7.43 -15.69
CA THR A 132 3.76 -8.32 -15.85
C THR A 132 4.98 -7.59 -15.31
N PHE A 133 5.57 -8.12 -14.23
CA PHE A 133 6.91 -7.70 -13.85
C PHE A 133 7.84 -8.10 -14.99
N ALA A 134 8.65 -7.16 -15.48
CA ALA A 134 9.56 -7.46 -16.58
C ALA A 134 10.69 -8.40 -16.12
N ARG A 135 10.97 -8.43 -14.81
CA ARG A 135 11.97 -9.30 -14.16
C ARG A 135 11.49 -9.73 -12.78
N ALA A 136 11.77 -10.98 -12.40
CA ALA A 136 11.45 -11.52 -11.08
C ALA A 136 12.09 -10.71 -9.92
N GLU A 137 13.20 -10.03 -10.19
CA GLU A 137 13.93 -9.15 -9.24
C GLU A 137 13.17 -7.86 -8.90
N GLU A 138 12.16 -7.48 -9.71
CA GLU A 138 11.31 -6.31 -9.46
C GLU A 138 10.21 -6.62 -8.41
N ALA A 139 10.00 -7.89 -8.09
CA ALA A 139 9.08 -8.34 -7.06
C ALA A 139 9.77 -8.32 -5.68
N ASP A 140 9.31 -7.43 -4.80
CA ASP A 140 9.71 -7.38 -3.38
C ASP A 140 9.21 -8.64 -2.62
N HIS A 141 9.78 -8.92 -1.44
CA HIS A 141 9.25 -9.99 -0.55
C HIS A 141 7.75 -9.72 -0.24
N ASP A 142 6.89 -10.70 -0.45
CA ASP A 142 5.42 -10.62 -0.42
C ASP A 142 4.75 -9.81 -1.55
N ALA A 143 5.43 -9.52 -2.66
CA ALA A 143 4.83 -8.96 -3.86
C ALA A 143 4.34 -10.08 -4.79
N GLY A 144 3.03 -10.26 -4.89
CA GLY A 144 2.40 -11.22 -5.81
C GLY A 144 1.50 -12.25 -5.12
N LEU A 145 0.90 -13.10 -5.95
CA LEU A 145 0.16 -14.28 -5.51
C LEU A 145 1.19 -15.34 -5.09
N VAL A 146 1.17 -15.73 -3.81
CA VAL A 146 1.99 -16.85 -3.33
C VAL A 146 1.28 -18.14 -3.71
N PHE A 147 1.82 -18.88 -4.68
CA PHE A 147 1.37 -20.22 -4.99
C PHE A 147 1.75 -21.15 -3.82
N VAL A 148 0.75 -21.75 -3.20
CA VAL A 148 0.94 -22.72 -2.12
C VAL A 148 0.68 -24.11 -2.69
N GLU A 149 1.61 -25.04 -2.50
CA GLU A 149 1.49 -26.43 -3.00
C GLU A 149 0.31 -27.20 -2.40
N LYS A 150 -0.23 -26.73 -1.27
CA LYS A 150 -1.39 -27.32 -0.61
C LYS A 150 -2.24 -26.26 0.07
N ALA A 151 -3.56 -26.45 0.09
CA ALA A 151 -4.48 -25.57 0.81
C ALA A 151 -4.05 -25.44 2.28
N LEU A 152 -4.09 -24.22 2.83
CA LEU A 152 -3.79 -23.96 4.24
C LEU A 152 -4.84 -24.67 5.10
N GLU A 153 -4.52 -25.87 5.58
CA GLU A 153 -5.33 -26.64 6.51
C GLU A 153 -5.50 -25.80 7.79
N GLY A 154 -6.75 -25.44 8.09
CA GLY A 154 -7.09 -24.60 9.23
C GLY A 154 -6.68 -25.27 10.53
N GLN A 155 -5.70 -24.70 11.22
CA GLN A 155 -5.49 -25.00 12.63
C GLN A 155 -6.69 -24.46 13.41
N THR A 156 -7.55 -25.40 13.83
CA THR A 156 -8.65 -25.24 14.79
C THR A 156 -8.18 -24.61 16.09
#